data_AF-A0A3M7DX32-F1
#
_entry.id   AF-A0A3M7DX32-F1
#
_cell.length_a   1.000
_cell.length_b   1.000
_cell.length_c   1.000
_cell.angle_alpha   90.00
_cell.angle_beta   90.00
_cell.angle_gamma   90.00
#
_symmetry.space_group_name_H-M   'P 1'
#
loop_
_entity.id
_entity.type
_entity.pdbx_description
1 polymer ?
#
loop_
_entity_poly.entity_id
_entity_poly.type
_entity_poly.pdbx_seq_one_letter_code
_entity_poly.pdbx_strand_id
1 'polypeptide(L)'
;MILRHLHIPGLTPYAHASKLQDLLVARLLAHKSNPALPAPDPTIITAQFHPVYTCGRREIGSVSEEQRDYLTQSTQWGKAEFREAMRGGQTTFHGPGQVVAYPILDLRRHGISPRCWVDKLEDTVIKTCAEYGVQTRRTENPGVWVNEQEKICALGVHLRRNVTSHGIGLNVDPELGWFGRIVACGLQGKSTTSLAQQGVNPLPSVEDVGKVFVRTLAEGIKDIEAIAEVDEDAID
;
A
#
# COMPACT_ATOMS: atom_id res chain seq x y z
N MET A 1 -5.97 11.30 -19.63
CA MET A 1 -5.08 11.79 -18.53
C MET A 1 -3.92 10.82 -18.36
N ILE A 2 -2.74 11.31 -17.99
CA ILE A 2 -1.57 10.47 -17.74
C ILE A 2 -1.55 10.09 -16.25
N LEU A 3 -1.41 8.80 -15.96
CA LEU A 3 -1.10 8.32 -14.62
C LEU A 3 0.41 8.28 -14.44
N ARG A 4 0.94 8.97 -13.43
CA ARG A 4 2.37 8.93 -13.13
C ARG A 4 2.68 7.73 -12.25
N HIS A 5 3.67 6.93 -12.61
CA HIS A 5 4.19 5.86 -11.78
C HIS A 5 5.58 6.25 -11.28
N LEU A 6 5.69 6.45 -9.97
CA LEU A 6 6.95 6.65 -9.28
C LEU A 6 7.34 5.35 -8.58
N HIS A 7 8.33 4.64 -9.10
CA HIS A 7 8.95 3.53 -8.38
C HIS A 7 10.17 4.04 -7.61
N ILE A 8 10.19 3.84 -6.28
CA ILE A 8 11.38 4.13 -5.47
C ILE A 8 12.22 2.85 -5.41
N PRO A 9 13.44 2.85 -5.98
CA PRO A 9 14.25 1.65 -6.07
C PRO A 9 14.83 1.23 -4.72
N GLY A 10 15.03 -0.07 -4.55
CA GLY A 10 15.68 -0.64 -3.36
C GLY A 10 14.85 -0.51 -2.08
N LEU A 11 15.53 -0.60 -0.93
CA LEU A 11 14.90 -0.42 0.38
C LEU A 11 14.81 1.06 0.71
N THR A 12 13.59 1.54 0.94
CA THR A 12 13.32 2.95 1.23
C THR A 12 13.02 3.17 2.71
N PRO A 13 13.45 4.28 3.33
CA PRO A 13 12.91 4.69 4.63
C PRO A 13 11.42 5.04 4.52
N TYR A 14 10.59 4.51 5.42
CA TYR A 14 9.14 4.78 5.40
C TYR A 14 8.80 6.28 5.38
N ALA A 15 9.55 7.08 6.15
CA ALA A 15 9.36 8.52 6.24
C ALA A 15 9.56 9.24 4.90
N HIS A 16 10.43 8.72 4.01
CA HIS A 16 10.70 9.30 2.70
C HIS A 16 9.47 9.19 1.79
N ALA A 17 8.94 7.98 1.62
CA ALA A 17 7.71 7.76 0.85
C ALA A 17 6.48 8.44 1.49
N SER A 18 6.45 8.58 2.83
CA SER A 18 5.42 9.35 3.51
C SER A 18 5.46 10.83 3.14
N LYS A 19 6.64 11.44 3.09
CA LYS A 19 6.80 12.85 2.70
C LYS A 19 6.35 13.09 1.25
N LEU A 20 6.69 12.18 0.33
CA LEU A 20 6.26 12.27 -1.07
C LEU A 20 4.72 12.18 -1.20
N GLN A 21 4.07 11.30 -0.42
CA GLN A 21 2.62 11.26 -0.36
C GLN A 21 2.04 12.60 0.11
N ASP A 22 2.58 13.17 1.20
CA ASP A 22 2.08 14.44 1.75
C ASP A 22 2.18 15.58 0.74
N LEU A 23 3.28 15.65 -0.03
CA LEU A 23 3.46 16.63 -1.11
C LEU A 23 2.41 16.48 -2.22
N LEU A 24 2.20 15.26 -2.71
CA LEU A 24 1.23 14.97 -3.77
C LEU A 24 -0.20 15.25 -3.32
N VAL A 25 -0.54 14.86 -2.09
CA VAL A 25 -1.84 15.16 -1.48
C VAL A 25 -2.03 16.66 -1.33
N ALA A 26 -1.02 17.39 -0.85
CA ALA A 26 -1.08 18.84 -0.70
C ALA A 26 -1.34 19.55 -2.03
N ARG A 27 -0.67 19.11 -3.12
CA ARG A 27 -0.89 19.65 -4.48
C ARG A 27 -2.33 19.45 -4.95
N LEU A 28 -2.88 18.24 -4.81
CA LEU A 28 -4.27 17.97 -5.18
C LEU A 28 -5.25 18.81 -4.35
N LEU A 29 -4.98 18.96 -3.05
CA LEU A 29 -5.82 19.77 -2.17
C LEU A 29 -5.71 21.27 -2.46
N ALA A 30 -4.54 21.77 -2.86
CA ALA A 30 -4.33 23.14 -3.29
C ALA A 30 -5.16 23.45 -4.54
N HIS A 31 -5.12 22.58 -5.56
CA HIS A 31 -5.99 22.71 -6.75
C HIS A 31 -7.48 22.70 -6.37
N LYS A 32 -7.91 21.81 -5.47
CA LYS A 32 -9.31 21.80 -5.01
C LYS A 32 -9.71 23.04 -4.23
N SER A 33 -8.77 23.76 -3.62
CA SER A 33 -9.02 25.02 -2.92
C SER A 33 -8.99 26.22 -3.86
N ASN A 34 -8.15 26.16 -4.90
CA ASN A 34 -8.03 27.18 -5.93
C ASN A 34 -7.98 26.52 -7.32
N PRO A 35 -9.14 26.37 -8.00
CA PRO A 35 -9.20 25.75 -9.33
C PRO A 35 -8.43 26.49 -10.43
N ALA A 36 -7.92 27.71 -10.17
CA ALA A 36 -7.03 28.41 -11.10
C ALA A 36 -5.62 27.78 -11.15
N LEU A 37 -5.22 26.99 -10.14
CA LEU A 37 -3.99 26.21 -10.19
C LEU A 37 -4.18 25.00 -11.15
N PRO A 38 -3.15 24.57 -11.89
CA PRO A 38 -3.23 23.36 -12.70
C PRO A 38 -3.62 22.14 -11.84
N ALA A 39 -4.47 21.28 -12.38
CA ALA A 39 -4.84 20.04 -11.71
C ALA A 39 -3.66 19.07 -11.78
N PRO A 40 -3.10 18.61 -10.64
CA PRO A 40 -2.01 17.64 -10.67
C PRO A 40 -2.47 16.32 -11.30
N ASP A 41 -1.56 15.67 -12.03
CA ASP A 41 -1.78 14.30 -12.50
C ASP A 41 -1.82 13.33 -11.32
N PRO A 42 -2.69 12.30 -11.37
CA PRO A 42 -2.70 11.23 -10.40
C PRO A 42 -1.35 10.51 -10.42
N THR A 43 -0.89 10.08 -9.25
CA THR A 43 0.41 9.43 -9.09
C THR A 43 0.26 8.17 -8.26
N ILE A 44 0.90 7.08 -8.68
CA ILE A 44 1.09 5.90 -7.85
C ILE A 44 2.56 5.84 -7.46
N ILE A 45 2.81 5.82 -6.15
CA ILE A 45 4.14 5.50 -5.62
C ILE A 45 4.18 3.99 -5.36
N THR A 46 5.23 3.32 -5.79
CA THR A 46 5.53 1.93 -5.40
C THR A 46 6.90 1.86 -4.76
N ALA A 47 7.04 1.13 -3.66
CA ALA A 47 8.30 0.95 -2.96
C ALA A 47 8.29 -0.34 -2.13
N GLN A 48 9.46 -0.72 -1.63
CA GLN A 48 9.61 -1.61 -0.47
C GLN A 48 10.40 -0.87 0.61
N PHE A 49 10.19 -1.23 1.87
CA PHE A 49 10.76 -0.47 2.97
C PHE A 49 11.81 -1.25 3.75
N HIS A 50 12.67 -0.53 4.45
CA HIS A 50 13.29 -1.08 5.65
C HIS A 50 12.19 -1.57 6.62
N PRO A 51 12.45 -2.62 7.43
CA PRO A 51 11.45 -3.15 8.35
C PRO A 51 10.80 -2.05 9.19
N VAL A 52 9.47 -1.96 9.14
CA VAL A 52 8.70 -0.93 9.84
C VAL A 52 7.33 -1.46 10.23
N TYR A 53 6.95 -1.23 11.48
CA TYR A 53 5.57 -1.31 11.92
C TYR A 53 4.91 0.05 11.76
N THR A 54 3.76 0.08 11.11
CA THR A 54 2.92 1.28 11.05
C THR A 54 1.68 1.09 11.90
N CYS A 55 1.40 2.01 12.80
CA CYS A 55 0.18 2.04 13.61
C CYS A 55 -0.88 2.89 12.88
N GLY A 56 -2.00 2.27 12.53
CA GLY A 56 -3.12 2.96 11.87
C GLY A 56 -4.02 3.70 12.86
N ARG A 57 -4.92 4.55 12.35
CA ARG A 57 -5.80 5.44 13.14
C ARG A 57 -6.63 4.76 14.23
N ARG A 58 -6.88 3.45 14.15
CA ARG A 58 -7.66 2.74 15.19
C ARG A 58 -6.86 2.45 16.45
N GLU A 59 -5.53 2.58 16.40
CA GLU A 59 -4.64 2.28 17.52
C GLU A 59 -3.70 3.43 17.91
N ILE A 60 -3.74 4.56 17.20
CA ILE A 60 -2.95 5.74 17.56
C ILE A 60 -3.26 6.15 19.01
N GLY A 61 -2.21 6.30 19.82
CA GLY A 61 -2.31 6.60 21.25
C GLY A 61 -2.72 5.43 22.16
N SER A 62 -3.01 4.24 21.61
CA SER A 62 -3.37 3.05 22.40
C SER A 62 -2.28 1.98 22.48
N VAL A 63 -1.27 2.05 21.60
CA VAL A 63 -0.11 1.14 21.64
C VAL A 63 0.78 1.54 22.81
N SER A 64 0.97 0.62 23.77
CA SER A 64 1.81 0.87 24.95
C SER A 64 3.29 1.00 24.57
N GLU A 65 4.07 1.63 25.46
CA GLU A 65 5.52 1.71 25.29
C GLU A 65 6.16 0.32 25.27
N GLU A 66 5.73 -0.59 26.16
CA GLU A 66 6.16 -1.99 26.16
C GLU A 66 5.88 -2.71 24.83
N GLN A 67 4.69 -2.49 24.24
CA GLN A 67 4.36 -3.07 22.94
C GLN A 67 5.25 -2.49 21.84
N ARG A 68 5.53 -1.19 21.87
CA ARG A 68 6.46 -0.55 20.91
C ARG A 68 7.89 -1.08 21.07
N ASP A 69 8.36 -1.23 22.29
CA ASP A 69 9.69 -1.76 22.58
C ASP A 69 9.82 -3.20 22.11
N TYR A 70 8.81 -4.03 22.39
CA TYR A 70 8.73 -5.38 21.85
C TYR A 70 8.82 -5.34 20.32
N LEU A 71 7.98 -4.58 19.63
CA LEU A 71 7.96 -4.54 18.16
C LEU A 71 9.28 -4.03 17.55
N THR A 72 9.99 -3.14 18.23
CA THR A 72 11.24 -2.52 17.75
C THR A 72 12.51 -3.17 18.28
N GLN A 73 12.41 -4.21 19.12
CA GLN A 73 13.58 -4.98 19.55
C GLN A 73 14.22 -5.73 18.38
N SER A 74 15.54 -5.95 18.46
CA SER A 74 16.28 -6.72 17.47
C SER A 74 15.77 -8.16 17.36
N THR A 75 15.71 -8.66 16.13
CA THR A 75 15.39 -10.04 15.79
C THR A 75 16.51 -10.65 14.95
N GLN A 76 16.42 -11.94 14.66
CA GLN A 76 17.29 -12.60 13.69
C GLN A 76 17.19 -12.01 12.27
N TRP A 77 16.11 -11.30 11.95
CA TRP A 77 15.85 -10.68 10.65
C TRP A 77 16.19 -9.18 10.62
N GLY A 78 16.73 -8.65 11.72
CA GLY A 78 17.08 -7.23 11.88
C GLY A 78 16.20 -6.49 12.88
N LYS A 79 16.14 -5.17 12.73
CA LYS A 79 15.42 -4.24 13.62
C LYS A 79 14.39 -3.45 12.82
N ALA A 80 13.17 -3.35 13.35
CA ALA A 80 12.11 -2.58 12.73
C ALA A 80 11.96 -1.19 13.39
N GLU A 81 11.55 -0.20 12.59
CA GLU A 81 11.02 1.06 13.09
C GLU A 81 9.57 0.91 13.54
N PHE A 82 9.10 1.86 14.37
CA PHE A 82 7.67 2.01 14.65
C PHE A 82 7.24 3.43 14.27
N ARG A 83 6.18 3.54 13.46
CA ARG A 83 5.66 4.81 12.95
C ARG A 83 4.16 4.87 13.12
N GLU A 84 3.63 6.00 13.53
CA GLU A 84 2.19 6.26 13.42
C GLU A 84 1.87 6.69 11.98
N ALA A 85 0.74 6.21 11.46
CA ALA A 85 0.31 6.47 10.10
C ALA A 85 -1.19 6.82 10.09
N MET A 86 -1.55 7.92 9.42
CA MET A 86 -2.94 8.40 9.34
C MET A 86 -3.83 7.57 8.41
N ARG A 87 -3.52 6.28 8.21
CA ARG A 87 -4.30 5.32 7.45
C ARG A 87 -5.41 4.67 8.27
N GLY A 88 -6.40 4.11 7.59
CA GLY A 88 -7.34 3.17 8.23
C GLY A 88 -6.65 1.92 8.78
N GLY A 89 -7.35 1.20 9.65
CA GLY A 89 -6.90 -0.06 10.24
C GLY A 89 -6.05 0.12 11.51
N GLN A 90 -5.56 -1.01 12.00
CA GLN A 90 -4.69 -1.17 13.17
C GLN A 90 -3.22 -1.29 12.70
N THR A 91 -2.33 -1.74 13.59
CA THR A 91 -0.92 -1.99 13.31
C THR A 91 -0.72 -3.01 12.19
N THR A 92 0.24 -2.74 11.30
CA THR A 92 0.69 -3.67 10.25
C THR A 92 2.22 -3.56 10.08
N PHE A 93 2.79 -4.47 9.30
CA PHE A 93 4.21 -4.51 8.99
C PHE A 93 4.46 -4.25 7.50
N HIS A 94 5.55 -3.54 7.20
CA HIS A 94 6.15 -3.41 5.89
C HIS A 94 7.65 -3.69 5.96
N GLY A 95 8.22 -4.26 4.90
CA GLY A 95 9.63 -4.61 4.86
C GLY A 95 10.09 -5.08 3.47
N PRO A 96 11.34 -5.57 3.38
CA PRO A 96 11.88 -6.17 2.15
C PRO A 96 10.95 -7.26 1.61
N GLY A 97 10.81 -7.34 0.28
CA GLY A 97 9.97 -8.37 -0.35
C GLY A 97 8.46 -8.07 -0.33
N GLN A 98 8.04 -6.90 0.11
CA GLN A 98 6.64 -6.45 0.04
C GLN A 98 6.49 -5.27 -0.93
N VAL A 99 5.54 -5.36 -1.86
CA VAL A 99 5.12 -4.22 -2.66
C VAL A 99 4.21 -3.35 -1.82
N VAL A 100 4.66 -2.15 -1.49
CA VAL A 100 3.79 -1.11 -0.97
C VAL A 100 3.44 -0.16 -2.09
N ALA A 101 2.15 -0.01 -2.38
CA ALA A 101 1.67 0.90 -3.41
C ALA A 101 0.73 1.95 -2.81
N TYR A 102 0.98 3.22 -3.12
CA TYR A 102 0.20 4.37 -2.70
C TYR A 102 -0.36 5.09 -3.92
N PRO A 103 -1.62 4.83 -4.33
CA PRO A 103 -2.27 5.62 -5.36
C PRO A 103 -2.81 6.92 -4.75
N ILE A 104 -2.28 8.06 -5.21
CA ILE A 104 -2.63 9.42 -4.80
C ILE A 104 -3.37 10.11 -5.95
N LEU A 105 -4.69 10.25 -5.80
CA LEU A 105 -5.58 10.81 -6.81
C LEU A 105 -6.83 11.43 -6.16
N ASP A 106 -7.51 12.29 -6.90
CA ASP A 106 -8.83 12.80 -6.53
C ASP A 106 -9.92 11.92 -7.12
N LEU A 107 -10.53 11.05 -6.29
CA LEU A 107 -11.54 10.09 -6.73
C LEU A 107 -12.73 10.73 -7.44
N ARG A 108 -13.07 11.97 -7.09
CA ARG A 108 -14.20 12.69 -7.70
C ARG A 108 -13.97 12.95 -9.18
N ARG A 109 -12.72 13.15 -9.61
CA ARG A 109 -12.37 13.35 -11.03
C ARG A 109 -12.61 12.09 -11.87
N HIS A 110 -12.61 10.92 -11.23
CA HIS A 110 -12.80 9.63 -11.88
C HIS A 110 -14.17 9.00 -11.59
N GLY A 111 -15.08 9.73 -10.92
CA GLY A 111 -16.41 9.23 -10.57
C GLY A 111 -16.41 8.08 -9.55
N ILE A 112 -15.34 7.93 -8.76
CA ILE A 112 -15.19 6.84 -7.80
C ILE A 112 -15.65 7.32 -6.41
N SER A 113 -16.52 6.56 -5.76
CA SER A 113 -16.89 6.82 -4.36
C SER A 113 -15.82 6.26 -3.39
N PRO A 114 -15.68 6.81 -2.18
CA PRO A 114 -14.73 6.27 -1.19
C PRO A 114 -14.94 4.78 -0.86
N ARG A 115 -16.19 4.29 -0.88
CA ARG A 115 -16.50 2.86 -0.66
C ARG A 115 -16.01 2.02 -1.84
N CYS A 116 -16.35 2.44 -3.07
CA CYS A 116 -15.91 1.76 -4.29
C CYS A 116 -14.38 1.76 -4.45
N TRP A 117 -13.67 2.69 -3.82
CA TRP A 117 -12.22 2.75 -3.88
C TRP A 117 -11.54 1.57 -3.19
N VAL A 118 -12.05 1.15 -2.03
CA VAL A 118 -11.52 -0.05 -1.34
C VAL A 118 -11.74 -1.28 -2.21
N ASP A 119 -12.96 -1.45 -2.71
CA ASP A 119 -13.29 -2.57 -3.61
C ASP A 119 -12.36 -2.55 -4.84
N LYS A 120 -12.14 -1.39 -5.46
CA LYS A 120 -11.28 -1.24 -6.64
C LYS A 120 -9.83 -1.66 -6.36
N LEU A 121 -9.27 -1.30 -5.20
CA LEU A 121 -7.92 -1.72 -4.81
C LEU A 121 -7.86 -3.24 -4.60
N GLU A 122 -8.85 -3.83 -3.96
CA GLU A 122 -8.91 -5.29 -3.77
C GLU A 122 -9.04 -6.03 -5.11
N ASP A 123 -9.91 -5.58 -6.02
CA ASP A 123 -10.01 -6.15 -7.38
C ASP A 123 -8.68 -6.06 -8.13
N THR A 124 -7.98 -4.94 -7.98
CA THR A 124 -6.69 -4.72 -8.63
C THR A 124 -5.66 -5.72 -8.12
N VAL A 125 -5.57 -5.91 -6.80
CA VAL A 125 -4.67 -6.91 -6.20
C VAL A 125 -5.06 -8.32 -6.61
N ILE A 126 -6.36 -8.65 -6.65
CA ILE A 126 -6.84 -9.98 -7.09
C ILE A 126 -6.36 -10.26 -8.53
N LYS A 127 -6.57 -9.31 -9.44
CA LYS A 127 -6.10 -9.41 -10.83
C LYS A 127 -4.58 -9.49 -10.93
N THR A 128 -3.85 -8.70 -10.13
CA THR A 128 -2.39 -8.74 -10.05
C THR A 128 -1.90 -10.14 -9.64
N CYS A 129 -2.50 -10.74 -8.61
CA CYS A 129 -2.15 -12.09 -8.16
C CYS A 129 -2.47 -13.15 -9.23
N ALA A 130 -3.58 -12.99 -9.96
CA ALA A 130 -3.99 -13.91 -11.01
C ALA A 130 -2.98 -13.97 -12.17
N GLU A 131 -2.26 -12.88 -12.47
CA GLU A 131 -1.18 -12.90 -13.47
C GLU A 131 -0.01 -13.82 -13.09
N TYR A 132 0.17 -14.05 -11.79
CA TYR A 132 1.17 -14.99 -11.26
C TYR A 132 0.57 -16.36 -10.93
N GLY A 133 -0.65 -16.64 -11.38
CA GLY A 133 -1.33 -17.92 -11.16
C GLY A 133 -1.89 -18.12 -9.74
N VAL A 134 -1.90 -17.08 -8.90
CA VAL A 134 -2.38 -17.16 -7.52
C VAL A 134 -3.84 -16.71 -7.45
N GLN A 135 -4.74 -17.65 -7.13
CA GLN A 135 -6.15 -17.35 -6.91
C GLN A 135 -6.35 -16.67 -5.55
N THR A 136 -7.04 -15.53 -5.57
CA THR A 136 -7.31 -14.74 -4.36
C THR A 136 -8.73 -14.19 -4.37
N ARG A 137 -9.19 -13.75 -3.21
CA ARG A 137 -10.56 -13.28 -2.98
C ARG A 137 -10.63 -12.19 -1.92
N ARG A 138 -11.78 -11.54 -1.89
CA ARG A 138 -12.23 -10.76 -0.75
C ARG A 138 -12.83 -11.68 0.31
N THR A 139 -12.77 -11.21 1.54
CA THR A 139 -13.53 -11.77 2.67
C THR A 139 -14.30 -10.63 3.33
N GLU A 140 -14.99 -10.89 4.42
CA GLU A 140 -15.57 -9.83 5.28
C GLU A 140 -14.50 -8.89 5.87
N ASN A 141 -13.23 -9.28 5.84
CA ASN A 141 -12.11 -8.54 6.41
C ASN A 141 -11.32 -7.81 5.32
N PRO A 142 -11.01 -6.50 5.49
CA PRO A 142 -10.30 -5.72 4.48
C PRO A 142 -8.97 -6.32 4.04
N GLY A 143 -8.69 -6.19 2.75
CA GLY A 143 -7.51 -6.74 2.10
C GLY A 143 -7.84 -7.95 1.24
N VAL A 144 -6.80 -8.56 0.68
CA VAL A 144 -6.94 -9.69 -0.25
C VAL A 144 -6.33 -10.94 0.37
N TRP A 145 -7.01 -12.06 0.14
CA TRP A 145 -6.78 -13.32 0.83
C TRP A 145 -6.73 -14.47 -0.18
N VAL A 146 -5.94 -15.51 0.11
CA VAL A 146 -5.94 -16.75 -0.71
C VAL A 146 -7.07 -17.70 -0.29
N ASN A 147 -7.50 -17.62 0.97
CA ASN A 147 -8.65 -18.32 1.56
C ASN A 147 -9.25 -17.47 2.71
N GLU A 148 -10.03 -18.06 3.63
CA GLU A 148 -10.64 -17.28 4.73
C GLU A 148 -9.65 -16.94 5.86
N GLN A 149 -8.46 -17.56 5.86
CA GLN A 149 -7.47 -17.53 6.94
C GLN A 149 -6.19 -16.77 6.57
N GLU A 150 -5.72 -16.87 5.33
CA GLU A 150 -4.41 -16.40 4.89
C GLU A 150 -4.50 -15.11 4.06
N LYS A 151 -4.03 -14.00 4.64
CA LYS A 151 -3.98 -12.69 3.98
C LYS A 151 -2.71 -12.58 3.14
N ILE A 152 -2.84 -12.24 1.87
CA ILE A 152 -1.69 -11.97 0.99
C ILE A 152 -1.42 -10.46 0.83
N CYS A 153 -2.44 -9.63 1.03
CA CYS A 153 -2.30 -8.18 0.89
C CYS A 153 -3.07 -7.42 1.97
N ALA A 154 -2.36 -6.56 2.70
CA ALA A 154 -2.98 -5.58 3.57
C ALA A 154 -3.52 -4.38 2.77
N LEU A 155 -4.59 -3.77 3.25
CA LEU A 155 -5.16 -2.54 2.68
C LEU A 155 -5.46 -1.55 3.80
N GLY A 156 -4.97 -0.32 3.64
CA GLY A 156 -5.21 0.77 4.57
C GLY A 156 -5.08 2.10 3.85
N VAL A 157 -6.22 2.76 3.63
CA VAL A 157 -6.30 4.05 2.92
C VAL A 157 -6.73 5.17 3.85
N HIS A 158 -6.47 6.41 3.44
CA HIS A 158 -7.05 7.60 4.01
C HIS A 158 -7.60 8.48 2.88
N LEU A 159 -8.67 9.22 3.18
CA LEU A 159 -9.27 10.15 2.23
C LEU A 159 -9.50 11.51 2.89
N ARG A 160 -9.04 12.57 2.24
CA ARG A 160 -9.34 13.96 2.62
C ARG A 160 -9.90 14.69 1.41
N ARG A 161 -11.15 15.18 1.48
CA ARG A 161 -11.83 15.85 0.35
C ARG A 161 -11.80 15.01 -0.95
N ASN A 162 -11.92 13.68 -0.84
CA ASN A 162 -11.79 12.69 -1.94
C ASN A 162 -10.38 12.51 -2.53
N VAL A 163 -9.35 13.15 -1.96
CA VAL A 163 -7.95 12.88 -2.28
C VAL A 163 -7.48 11.69 -1.45
N THR A 164 -6.91 10.68 -2.09
CA THR A 164 -6.41 9.45 -1.46
C THR A 164 -4.99 9.60 -0.94
N SER A 165 -4.68 8.89 0.14
CA SER A 165 -3.31 8.59 0.59
C SER A 165 -3.24 7.19 1.19
N HIS A 166 -2.02 6.67 1.33
CA HIS A 166 -1.72 5.26 1.63
C HIS A 166 -2.28 4.32 0.54
N GLY A 167 -2.53 3.06 0.86
CA GLY A 167 -2.90 2.08 -0.17
C GLY A 167 -2.80 0.64 0.31
N ILE A 168 -1.98 -0.14 -0.38
CA ILE A 168 -1.88 -1.60 -0.20
C ILE A 168 -0.44 -2.03 0.11
N GLY A 169 -0.32 -3.17 0.79
CA GLY A 169 0.95 -3.89 1.01
C GLY A 169 0.79 -5.34 0.57
N LEU A 170 1.23 -5.65 -0.65
CA LEU A 170 1.14 -6.98 -1.26
C LEU A 170 2.44 -7.76 -1.01
N ASN A 171 2.31 -8.95 -0.42
CA ASN A 171 3.44 -9.77 -0.04
C ASN A 171 3.96 -10.58 -1.23
N VAL A 172 5.15 -10.24 -1.73
CA VAL A 172 5.84 -11.04 -2.75
C VAL A 172 6.65 -12.14 -2.08
N ASP A 173 7.62 -11.74 -1.25
CA ASP A 173 8.40 -12.62 -0.39
C ASP A 173 8.96 -11.91 0.86
N PRO A 174 8.09 -11.30 1.70
CA PRO A 174 8.56 -10.72 2.95
C PRO A 174 8.79 -11.79 4.00
N GLU A 175 9.68 -11.51 4.95
CA GLU A 175 9.83 -12.32 6.16
C GLU A 175 8.55 -12.28 6.99
N LEU A 176 7.81 -13.39 7.02
CA LEU A 176 6.49 -13.45 7.62
C LEU A 176 6.52 -13.51 9.16
N GLY A 177 7.68 -13.83 9.74
CA GLY A 177 7.90 -13.78 11.18
C GLY A 177 7.62 -12.41 11.80
N TRP A 178 7.77 -11.32 11.03
CA TRP A 178 7.39 -9.98 11.46
C TRP A 178 5.87 -9.84 11.71
N PHE A 179 5.02 -10.46 10.87
CA PHE A 179 3.57 -10.43 11.07
C PHE A 179 3.15 -11.22 12.32
N GLY A 180 3.91 -12.27 12.69
CA GLY A 180 3.66 -13.05 13.90
C GLY A 180 3.87 -12.29 15.21
N ARG A 181 4.47 -11.09 15.16
CA ARG A 181 4.71 -10.23 16.33
C ARG A 181 3.57 -9.25 16.59
N ILE A 182 2.58 -9.19 15.70
CA ILE A 182 1.41 -8.33 15.82
C ILE A 182 0.14 -9.18 15.72
N VAL A 183 -0.94 -8.74 16.36
CA VAL A 183 -2.28 -9.23 16.04
C VAL A 183 -2.77 -8.40 14.84
N ALA A 184 -2.34 -8.78 13.64
CA ALA A 184 -2.62 -8.01 12.44
C ALA A 184 -4.15 -7.84 12.24
N CYS A 185 -4.59 -6.57 12.18
CA CYS A 185 -6.00 -6.20 12.07
C CYS A 185 -6.93 -6.71 13.20
N GLY A 186 -6.40 -7.20 14.33
CA GLY A 186 -7.21 -7.70 15.45
C GLY A 186 -7.85 -9.06 15.19
N LEU A 187 -7.43 -9.77 14.13
CA LEU A 187 -8.03 -11.03 13.68
C LEU A 187 -7.25 -12.21 14.24
N GLN A 188 -7.64 -12.66 15.43
CA GLN A 188 -7.07 -13.87 16.03
C GLN A 188 -7.31 -15.09 15.13
N GLY A 189 -6.28 -15.93 14.96
CA GLY A 189 -6.36 -17.16 14.17
C GLY A 189 -6.19 -16.97 12.65
N LYS A 190 -5.93 -15.74 12.17
CA LYS A 190 -5.59 -15.48 10.76
C LYS A 190 -4.10 -15.34 10.58
N SER A 191 -3.58 -15.86 9.47
CA SER A 191 -2.17 -15.82 9.10
C SER A 191 -1.95 -14.91 7.90
N THR A 192 -0.67 -14.63 7.64
CA THR A 192 -0.22 -13.89 6.45
C THR A 192 0.49 -14.87 5.53
N THR A 193 0.39 -14.67 4.22
CA THR A 193 1.10 -15.43 3.19
C THR A 193 1.74 -14.50 2.15
N SER A 194 2.40 -15.05 1.15
CA SER A 194 3.10 -14.33 0.07
C SER A 194 3.03 -15.07 -1.26
N LEU A 195 3.33 -14.39 -2.38
CA LEU A 195 3.44 -15.04 -3.69
C LEU A 195 4.44 -16.22 -3.65
N ALA A 196 5.57 -16.06 -2.96
CA ALA A 196 6.55 -17.13 -2.76
C ALA A 196 5.95 -18.34 -2.03
N GLN A 197 5.20 -18.13 -0.94
CA GLN A 197 4.53 -19.22 -0.23
C GLN A 197 3.43 -19.90 -1.03
N GLN A 198 2.81 -19.18 -1.98
CA GLN A 198 1.83 -19.74 -2.90
C GLN A 198 2.46 -20.47 -4.10
N GLY A 199 3.79 -20.64 -4.12
CA GLY A 199 4.49 -21.47 -5.10
C GLY A 199 4.82 -20.78 -6.42
N VAL A 200 4.79 -19.45 -6.48
CA VAL A 200 5.16 -18.70 -7.68
C VAL A 200 6.66 -18.89 -7.97
N ASN A 201 6.98 -19.46 -9.14
CA ASN A 201 8.35 -19.73 -9.58
C ASN A 201 8.44 -19.64 -11.12
N PRO A 202 9.36 -18.85 -11.71
CA PRO A 202 10.30 -17.95 -11.04
C PRO A 202 9.57 -16.84 -10.26
N LEU A 203 10.10 -16.50 -9.09
CA LEU A 203 9.53 -15.45 -8.26
C LEU A 203 9.82 -14.08 -8.92
N PRO A 204 8.79 -13.24 -9.17
CA PRO A 204 8.99 -11.91 -9.74
C PRO A 204 9.64 -10.95 -8.74
N SER A 205 10.31 -9.91 -9.24
CA SER A 205 10.81 -8.86 -8.35
C SER A 205 9.65 -8.03 -7.78
N VAL A 206 9.90 -7.35 -6.66
CA VAL A 206 8.94 -6.37 -6.08
C VAL A 206 8.60 -5.28 -7.10
N GLU A 207 9.58 -4.81 -7.88
CA GLU A 207 9.34 -3.80 -8.91
C GLU A 207 8.39 -4.31 -10.00
N ASP A 208 8.60 -5.53 -10.50
CA ASP A 208 7.75 -6.12 -11.54
C ASP A 208 6.30 -6.28 -11.07
N VAL A 209 6.11 -6.78 -9.84
CA VAL A 209 4.76 -6.89 -9.23
C VAL A 209 4.14 -5.50 -9.04
N GLY A 210 4.93 -4.51 -8.67
CA GLY A 210 4.49 -3.11 -8.59
C GLY A 210 4.03 -2.55 -9.94
N LYS A 211 4.76 -2.83 -11.02
CA LYS A 211 4.39 -2.44 -12.40
C LYS A 211 3.10 -3.10 -12.84
N VAL A 212 2.92 -4.40 -12.56
CA VAL A 212 1.67 -5.12 -12.85
C VAL A 212 0.50 -4.50 -12.08
N PHE A 213 0.68 -4.20 -10.78
CA PHE A 213 -0.35 -3.53 -9.99
C PHE A 213 -0.74 -2.17 -10.57
N VAL A 214 0.24 -1.33 -10.93
CA VAL A 214 0.00 0.01 -11.51
C VAL A 214 -0.78 -0.10 -12.83
N ARG A 215 -0.34 -0.98 -13.74
CA ARG A 215 -1.03 -1.23 -15.01
C ARG A 215 -2.48 -1.67 -14.78
N THR A 216 -2.66 -2.67 -13.94
CA THR A 216 -3.98 -3.23 -13.61
C THR A 216 -4.92 -2.18 -13.00
N LEU A 217 -4.38 -1.30 -12.14
CA LEU A 217 -5.17 -0.22 -11.53
C LEU A 217 -5.55 0.83 -12.57
N ALA A 218 -4.61 1.23 -13.43
CA ALA A 218 -4.83 2.22 -14.48
C ALA A 218 -5.96 1.80 -15.44
N GLU A 219 -5.94 0.55 -15.91
CA GLU A 219 -7.01 -0.03 -16.74
C GLU A 219 -8.39 0.01 -16.04
N GLY A 220 -8.37 -0.02 -14.70
CA GLY A 220 -9.57 0.02 -13.88
C GLY A 220 -10.08 1.43 -13.52
N ILE A 221 -9.38 2.50 -13.91
CA ILE A 221 -9.73 3.89 -13.59
C ILE A 221 -10.13 4.63 -14.87
N LYS A 222 -11.30 5.26 -14.85
CA LYS A 222 -11.82 6.04 -15.97
C LYS A 222 -10.89 7.23 -16.29
N ASP A 223 -10.77 7.54 -17.59
CA ASP A 223 -10.07 8.73 -18.12
C ASP A 223 -8.53 8.69 -17.97
N ILE A 224 -7.96 7.54 -17.60
CA ILE A 224 -6.51 7.27 -17.71
C ILE A 224 -6.22 6.68 -19.10
N GLU A 225 -5.32 7.31 -19.85
CA GLU A 225 -5.02 6.95 -21.25
C GLU A 225 -3.62 6.35 -21.41
N ALA A 226 -2.71 6.71 -20.50
CA ALA A 226 -1.34 6.24 -20.51
C ALA A 226 -0.75 6.27 -19.09
N ILE A 227 0.31 5.49 -18.90
CA ILE A 227 1.16 5.52 -17.71
C ILE A 227 2.49 6.15 -18.12
N ALA A 228 2.97 7.11 -17.34
CA ALA A 228 4.31 7.67 -17.48
C ALA A 228 5.14 7.28 -16.24
N GLU A 229 6.28 6.62 -16.46
CA GLU A 229 7.28 6.47 -15.41
C GLU A 229 7.90 7.84 -15.11
N VAL A 230 8.03 8.18 -13.83
CA VAL A 230 8.59 9.46 -13.39
C VAL A 230 9.55 9.24 -12.24
N ASP A 231 10.58 10.09 -12.17
CA ASP A 231 11.53 10.13 -11.07
C ASP A 231 11.05 11.06 -9.95
N GLU A 232 11.73 11.01 -8.80
CA GLU A 232 11.39 11.84 -7.63
C GLU A 232 11.47 13.34 -7.94
N ASP A 233 12.38 13.77 -8.81
CA ASP A 233 12.53 15.18 -9.23
C ASP A 233 11.26 15.72 -9.93
N ALA A 234 10.40 14.86 -10.46
CA ALA A 234 9.11 15.24 -11.04
C ALA A 234 8.00 15.46 -9.98
N ILE A 235 8.29 15.17 -8.71
CA ILE A 235 7.41 15.38 -7.55
C ILE A 235 7.74 16.67 -6.80
N ASP A 236 8.97 17.18 -6.93
CA ASP A 236 9.41 18.45 -6.33
C ASP A 236 8.81 19.70 -6.99
#